data_AF-A0A4Q3E5D7-F1
#
_entry.id   AF-A0A4Q3E5D7-F1
#
_cell.length_a   1.000
_cell.length_b   1.000
_cell.length_c   1.000
_cell.angle_alpha   90.00
_cell.angle_beta   90.00
_cell.angle_gamma   90.00
#
_symmetry.space_group_name_H-M   'P 1'
#
loop_
_entity.id
_entity.type
_entity.pdbx_description
1 polymer ?
#
loop_
_entity_poly.entity_id
_entity_poly.type
_entity_poly.pdbx_seq_one_letter_code
_entity_poly.pdbx_strand_id
1 'polypeptide(L)'
;MITGAGTSNFFNVTINKDAAGQTVTNSGNAMSVGGNLTVTTGVLNLDATNANTTITGNMDVASAGRITHNVNWDVSARLLSVGGNINIDGIFNYSVRSHVQMTGSGNKNVRTGTTAGSAFSILSLTTGNYYASGDLRMNDNFWAMFSTAGSFHTNGNNVYANGGALTAGGTLFVDGGTLNVSGGLMTGSGMAGALNISSGTLNTDFFNLGDGTVTGTAAQSGGTFNITGNLTINSSCVFTCTNSPDINVGGNWTSNNNGGFVPANSLVTFNSTSVAQYIQGTATTQNFSTLNINKTGQTLNIAGSTVTINTARININQGTLNAGTATAINLTANWLNNGTYTEGAARVSFNGSVQQTISGSSVTTFNKLTVNNSADILLSATDAVIDGGANALTFTNGKIITGANKLTLSASTTIAGAGAGKYVFGILEWGISRGNVSRVFQIGDAANYTPVNLVFSNVTVTGNIAVFTTGTEHSNILSSQLSENRSVNRIYSVSNTGVSMAGYGATFNFVAGDVDAGAITGQFIVGRYNGGWT
;
A
#
# COMPACT_ATOMS: atom_id res chain seq x y z
N MET A 1 42.89 -25.74 29.33
CA MET A 1 41.61 -25.48 30.01
C MET A 1 41.76 -24.22 30.85
N ILE A 2 40.67 -23.46 31.01
CA ILE A 2 40.55 -22.35 31.96
C ILE A 2 39.58 -22.84 33.05
N THR A 3 40.13 -23.29 34.17
CA THR A 3 39.38 -23.80 35.33
C THR A 3 39.94 -23.16 36.60
N GLY A 4 39.11 -23.02 37.64
CA GLY A 4 39.52 -22.42 38.92
C GLY A 4 38.45 -22.59 39.99
N ALA A 5 38.77 -22.28 41.24
CA ALA A 5 37.84 -22.36 42.38
C ALA A 5 36.78 -21.24 42.41
N GLY A 6 36.95 -20.20 41.59
CA GLY A 6 35.99 -19.11 41.38
C GLY A 6 36.11 -18.51 39.97
N THR A 7 35.42 -17.39 39.72
CA THR A 7 35.49 -16.67 38.43
C THR A 7 36.92 -16.33 38.06
N SER A 8 37.35 -16.71 36.86
CA SER A 8 38.70 -16.44 36.36
C SER A 8 38.76 -15.05 35.75
N ASN A 9 39.46 -14.12 36.40
CA ASN A 9 39.59 -12.74 35.94
C ASN A 9 40.86 -12.56 35.11
N PHE A 10 40.71 -12.04 33.90
CA PHE A 10 41.79 -11.67 32.98
C PHE A 10 41.64 -10.21 32.57
N PHE A 11 42.74 -9.56 32.18
CA PHE A 11 42.63 -8.28 31.50
C PHE A 11 42.40 -8.51 30.00
N ASN A 12 43.41 -8.94 29.25
CA ASN A 12 43.25 -9.39 27.86
C ASN A 12 43.42 -10.91 27.78
N VAL A 13 42.69 -11.54 26.86
CA VAL A 13 42.83 -12.98 26.56
C VAL A 13 43.09 -13.15 25.07
N THR A 14 44.14 -13.90 24.72
CA THR A 14 44.44 -14.27 23.33
C THR A 14 44.56 -15.77 23.20
N ILE A 15 43.73 -16.37 22.34
CA ILE A 15 43.84 -17.76 21.93
C ILE A 15 44.51 -17.80 20.56
N ASN A 16 45.75 -18.28 20.53
CA ASN A 16 46.55 -18.40 19.32
C ASN A 16 47.23 -19.77 19.31
N LYS A 17 46.51 -20.78 18.82
CA LYS A 17 47.02 -22.14 18.64
C LYS A 17 47.78 -22.27 17.32
N ASP A 18 48.63 -23.27 17.24
CA ASP A 18 49.31 -23.68 16.01
C ASP A 18 48.38 -24.36 15.00
N ALA A 19 47.22 -24.87 15.45
CA ALA A 19 46.20 -25.46 14.57
C ALA A 19 44.76 -25.06 14.95
N ALA A 20 43.91 -24.88 13.93
CA ALA A 20 42.52 -24.43 14.09
C ALA A 20 41.63 -25.39 14.89
N GLY A 21 41.96 -26.68 14.93
CA GLY A 21 41.21 -27.71 15.67
C GLY A 21 41.56 -27.81 17.16
N GLN A 22 42.58 -27.10 17.63
CA GLN A 22 42.97 -27.18 19.04
C GLN A 22 42.08 -26.32 19.93
N THR A 23 41.64 -26.89 21.04
CA THR A 23 40.62 -26.29 21.90
C THR A 23 41.17 -25.80 23.23
N VAL A 24 40.73 -24.62 23.66
CA VAL A 24 40.77 -24.13 25.04
C VAL A 24 39.35 -24.10 25.55
N THR A 25 39.07 -24.86 26.61
CA THR A 25 37.74 -24.88 27.24
C THR A 25 37.77 -24.10 28.56
N ASN A 26 36.86 -23.15 28.72
CA ASN A 26 36.47 -22.59 30.00
C ASN A 26 35.27 -23.37 30.56
N SER A 27 35.47 -24.02 31.72
CA SER A 27 34.45 -24.83 32.38
C SER A 27 34.53 -24.70 33.91
N GLY A 28 33.45 -25.08 34.59
CA GLY A 28 33.31 -24.96 36.05
C GLY A 28 32.93 -23.54 36.49
N ASN A 29 33.84 -22.58 36.32
CA ASN A 29 33.60 -21.17 36.65
C ASN A 29 33.81 -20.27 35.43
N ALA A 30 32.87 -19.35 35.20
CA ALA A 30 32.90 -18.40 34.11
C ALA A 30 34.14 -17.50 34.18
N MET A 31 34.57 -17.02 33.01
CA MET A 31 35.66 -16.06 32.92
C MET A 31 35.14 -14.63 32.78
N SER A 32 35.92 -13.68 33.30
CA SER A 32 35.72 -12.26 33.11
C SER A 32 36.96 -11.66 32.46
N VAL A 33 36.78 -10.91 31.38
CA VAL A 33 37.84 -10.24 30.61
C VAL A 33 37.63 -8.73 30.73
N GLY A 34 38.54 -8.05 31.42
CA GLY A 34 38.49 -6.59 31.64
C GLY A 34 38.84 -5.76 30.40
N GLY A 35 39.47 -6.37 29.41
CA GLY A 35 39.85 -5.81 28.12
C GLY A 35 39.31 -6.66 26.96
N ASN A 36 40.17 -6.99 26.00
CA ASN A 36 39.77 -7.66 24.77
C ASN A 36 39.93 -9.19 24.86
N LEU A 37 39.04 -9.90 24.19
CA LEU A 37 39.17 -11.32 23.87
C LEU A 37 39.48 -11.47 22.38
N THR A 38 40.61 -12.10 22.06
CA THR A 38 41.02 -12.36 20.67
C THR A 38 41.24 -13.86 20.45
N VAL A 39 40.67 -14.41 19.38
CA VAL A 39 40.94 -15.78 18.91
C VAL A 39 41.50 -15.69 17.49
N THR A 40 42.82 -15.83 17.36
CA THR A 40 43.49 -15.78 16.06
C THR A 40 43.42 -17.14 15.35
N THR A 41 43.74 -18.21 16.09
CA THR A 41 43.71 -19.60 15.61
C THR A 41 43.34 -20.52 16.75
N GLY A 42 42.51 -21.53 16.46
CA GLY A 42 42.04 -22.53 17.44
C GLY A 42 40.60 -22.29 17.86
N VAL A 43 40.15 -23.06 18.86
CA VAL A 43 38.78 -23.02 19.39
C VAL A 43 38.79 -22.57 20.84
N LEU A 44 37.93 -21.62 21.19
CA LEU A 44 37.58 -21.30 22.58
C LEU A 44 36.16 -21.78 22.88
N ASN A 45 36.03 -22.75 23.78
CA ASN A 45 34.74 -23.19 24.30
C ASN A 45 34.43 -22.47 25.61
N LEU A 46 33.26 -21.86 25.68
CA LEU A 46 32.72 -21.18 26.84
C LEU A 46 31.54 -22.01 27.36
N ASP A 47 31.81 -22.85 28.37
CA ASP A 47 30.89 -23.89 28.85
C ASP A 47 30.46 -23.68 30.32
N ALA A 48 30.98 -22.65 30.99
CA ALA A 48 30.69 -22.40 32.40
C ALA A 48 29.28 -21.84 32.63
N THR A 49 28.54 -22.43 33.59
CA THR A 49 27.12 -22.14 33.83
C THR A 49 26.85 -21.41 35.16
N ASN A 50 27.86 -21.19 35.99
CA ASN A 50 27.71 -20.57 37.31
C ASN A 50 27.41 -19.05 37.23
N ALA A 51 27.97 -18.36 36.24
CA ALA A 51 27.84 -16.92 36.03
C ALA A 51 27.91 -16.57 34.53
N ASN A 52 27.64 -15.31 34.18
CA ASN A 52 27.83 -14.83 32.83
C ASN A 52 29.33 -14.82 32.50
N THR A 53 29.67 -15.19 31.26
CA THR A 53 31.00 -14.85 30.73
C THR A 53 30.96 -13.38 30.31
N THR A 54 31.87 -12.56 30.82
CA THR A 54 31.86 -11.11 30.57
C THR A 54 33.14 -10.67 29.86
N ILE A 55 33.01 -9.87 28.81
CA ILE A 55 34.11 -9.24 28.08
C ILE A 55 33.82 -7.74 28.05
N THR A 56 34.63 -6.94 28.72
CA THR A 56 34.39 -5.49 28.80
C THR A 56 34.79 -4.78 27.51
N GLY A 57 35.85 -5.25 26.85
CA GLY A 57 36.33 -4.75 25.56
C GLY A 57 35.75 -5.53 24.37
N ASN A 58 36.53 -5.59 23.29
CA ASN A 58 36.12 -6.23 22.05
C ASN A 58 36.24 -7.75 22.11
N MET A 59 35.42 -8.43 21.31
CA MET A 59 35.59 -9.83 20.94
C MET A 59 35.99 -9.90 19.47
N ASP A 60 37.21 -10.34 19.20
CA ASP A 60 37.78 -10.44 17.85
C ASP A 60 38.10 -11.92 17.54
N VAL A 61 37.54 -12.46 16.46
CA VAL A 61 37.75 -13.84 16.01
C VAL A 61 38.22 -13.82 14.57
N ALA A 62 39.51 -14.08 14.34
CA ALA A 62 40.08 -14.11 13.00
C ALA A 62 39.58 -15.33 12.20
N SER A 63 39.84 -15.38 10.90
CA SER A 63 39.32 -16.42 9.98
C SER A 63 39.66 -17.86 10.37
N ALA A 64 40.79 -18.10 11.04
CA ALA A 64 41.20 -19.41 11.56
C ALA A 64 40.74 -19.68 13.01
N GLY A 65 40.09 -18.70 13.64
CA GLY A 65 39.58 -18.74 15.00
C GLY A 65 38.13 -19.20 15.09
N ARG A 66 37.79 -19.81 16.22
CA ARG A 66 36.43 -20.28 16.51
C ARG A 66 36.11 -19.99 17.98
N ILE A 67 34.91 -19.48 18.25
CA ILE A 67 34.34 -19.44 19.60
C ILE A 67 33.09 -20.31 19.61
N THR A 68 32.92 -21.13 20.64
CA THR A 68 31.68 -21.86 20.90
C THR A 68 31.12 -21.46 22.25
N HIS A 69 29.86 -21.03 22.30
CA HIS A 69 29.15 -20.79 23.56
C HIS A 69 28.10 -21.88 23.80
N ASN A 70 28.34 -22.75 24.77
CA ASN A 70 27.50 -23.94 25.05
C ASN A 70 26.67 -23.79 26.33
N VAL A 71 26.25 -22.57 26.65
CA VAL A 71 25.43 -22.31 27.83
C VAL A 71 23.99 -22.11 27.40
N ASN A 72 23.09 -22.99 27.84
CA ASN A 72 21.68 -22.94 27.51
C ASN A 72 20.98 -21.85 28.36
N TRP A 73 20.43 -20.85 27.68
CA TRP A 73 19.73 -19.73 28.32
C TRP A 73 18.53 -20.18 29.15
N ASP A 74 17.73 -21.10 28.62
CA ASP A 74 16.48 -21.57 29.24
C ASP A 74 16.74 -22.44 30.50
N VAL A 75 17.98 -22.93 30.68
CA VAL A 75 18.36 -23.78 31.81
C VAL A 75 19.15 -22.99 32.86
N SER A 76 20.18 -22.25 32.44
CA SER A 76 21.10 -21.60 33.37
C SER A 76 20.85 -20.10 33.54
N ALA A 77 20.09 -19.47 32.63
CA ALA A 77 19.90 -18.01 32.58
C ALA A 77 21.24 -17.26 32.64
N ARG A 78 22.23 -17.76 31.89
CA ARG A 78 23.56 -17.18 31.75
C ARG A 78 23.87 -16.87 30.29
N LEU A 79 24.56 -15.75 30.08
CA LEU A 79 24.85 -15.18 28.77
C LEU A 79 26.35 -14.88 28.60
N LEU A 80 26.71 -14.65 27.35
CA LEU A 80 27.98 -14.06 26.94
C LEU A 80 27.77 -12.55 26.77
N SER A 81 28.28 -11.77 27.72
CA SER A 81 28.16 -10.30 27.72
C SER A 81 29.38 -9.66 27.09
N VAL A 82 29.19 -8.79 26.10
CA VAL A 82 30.27 -8.06 25.42
C VAL A 82 30.02 -6.55 25.48
N GLY A 83 30.94 -5.81 26.11
CA GLY A 83 30.89 -4.35 26.21
C GLY A 83 31.50 -3.63 25.01
N GLY A 84 32.34 -4.29 24.22
CA GLY A 84 32.95 -3.73 23.01
C GLY A 84 32.29 -4.19 21.71
N ASN A 85 33.05 -4.08 20.62
CA ASN A 85 32.66 -4.60 19.31
C ASN A 85 32.71 -6.13 19.30
N ILE A 86 31.93 -6.75 18.42
CA ILE A 86 32.06 -8.17 18.09
C ILE A 86 32.45 -8.28 16.62
N ASN A 87 33.70 -8.69 16.36
CA ASN A 87 34.26 -8.81 15.02
C ASN A 87 34.63 -10.26 14.74
N ILE A 88 33.77 -10.97 14.01
CA ILE A 88 33.99 -12.39 13.70
C ILE A 88 34.23 -12.56 12.21
N ASP A 89 35.48 -12.84 11.84
CA ASP A 89 35.91 -13.32 10.53
C ASP A 89 35.96 -14.86 10.46
N GLY A 90 36.12 -15.50 11.63
CA GLY A 90 36.09 -16.95 11.78
C GLY A 90 34.69 -17.48 12.00
N ILE A 91 34.50 -18.28 13.06
CA ILE A 91 33.20 -18.88 13.37
C ILE A 91 32.79 -18.62 14.82
N PHE A 92 31.56 -18.12 14.99
CA PHE A 92 30.81 -18.30 16.23
C PHE A 92 29.90 -19.52 16.10
N ASN A 93 30.03 -20.45 17.04
CA ASN A 93 29.24 -21.67 17.09
C ASN A 93 28.47 -21.76 18.40
N TYR A 94 27.41 -22.56 18.40
CA TYR A 94 26.66 -22.94 19.59
C TYR A 94 26.00 -24.31 19.35
N SER A 95 25.83 -25.10 20.41
CA SER A 95 25.14 -26.39 20.36
C SER A 95 23.78 -26.39 21.07
N VAL A 96 23.45 -25.27 21.72
CA VAL A 96 22.26 -25.05 22.53
C VAL A 96 21.72 -23.64 22.30
N ARG A 97 20.53 -23.34 22.82
CA ARG A 97 19.93 -22.00 22.76
C ARG A 97 20.73 -21.00 23.61
N SER A 98 21.82 -20.51 23.03
CA SER A 98 22.80 -19.67 23.71
C SER A 98 22.47 -18.19 23.55
N HIS A 99 22.85 -17.36 24.53
CA HIS A 99 22.53 -15.93 24.53
C HIS A 99 23.78 -15.07 24.52
N VAL A 100 23.92 -14.26 23.48
CA VAL A 100 24.91 -13.18 23.39
C VAL A 100 24.22 -11.84 23.64
N GLN A 101 24.76 -11.03 24.54
CA GLN A 101 24.28 -9.69 24.82
C GLN A 101 25.38 -8.66 24.63
N MET A 102 25.11 -7.60 23.87
CA MET A 102 25.99 -6.44 23.82
C MET A 102 25.50 -5.35 24.79
N THR A 103 26.41 -4.82 25.61
CA THR A 103 26.10 -3.91 26.74
C THR A 103 26.83 -2.56 26.68
N GLY A 104 27.69 -2.37 25.69
CA GLY A 104 28.52 -1.17 25.58
C GLY A 104 27.79 0.06 25.05
N SER A 105 27.91 1.18 25.79
CA SER A 105 27.42 2.49 25.37
C SER A 105 28.19 3.07 24.16
N GLY A 106 27.64 4.13 23.57
CA GLY A 106 28.20 4.74 22.36
C GLY A 106 28.09 3.83 21.14
N ASN A 107 28.94 4.06 20.14
CA ASN A 107 28.87 3.31 18.89
C ASN A 107 29.64 1.99 18.99
N LYS A 108 29.03 0.90 18.52
CA LYS A 108 29.59 -0.46 18.53
C LYS A 108 29.29 -1.18 17.22
N ASN A 109 30.24 -1.99 16.78
CA ASN A 109 30.12 -2.78 15.57
C ASN A 109 29.89 -4.25 15.90
N VAL A 110 29.10 -4.92 15.06
CA VAL A 110 28.83 -6.35 15.19
C VAL A 110 28.80 -7.02 13.81
N ARG A 111 29.37 -8.21 13.71
CA ARG A 111 29.27 -9.11 12.53
C ARG A 111 29.59 -10.55 12.93
N THR A 112 29.02 -11.51 12.21
CA THR A 112 29.30 -12.95 12.37
C THR A 112 30.13 -13.54 11.21
N GLY A 113 30.51 -12.70 10.25
CA GLY A 113 31.29 -13.12 9.08
C GLY A 113 30.42 -13.74 8.00
N THR A 114 31.01 -14.01 6.84
CA THR A 114 30.29 -14.47 5.63
C THR A 114 30.01 -15.97 5.63
N THR A 115 30.58 -16.73 6.56
CA THR A 115 30.34 -18.17 6.67
C THR A 115 28.94 -18.41 7.22
N ALA A 116 28.05 -19.02 6.43
CA ALA A 116 26.65 -19.22 6.82
C ALA A 116 26.44 -20.00 8.14
N GLY A 117 27.39 -20.86 8.51
CA GLY A 117 27.39 -21.59 9.78
C GLY A 117 27.86 -20.79 11.00
N SER A 118 28.37 -19.57 10.81
CA SER A 118 28.74 -18.65 11.89
C SER A 118 27.55 -17.76 12.22
N ALA A 119 26.96 -17.95 13.40
CA ALA A 119 25.76 -17.25 13.81
C ALA A 119 25.66 -17.20 15.34
N PHE A 120 24.93 -16.21 15.86
CA PHE A 120 24.42 -16.28 17.21
C PHE A 120 23.15 -17.13 17.25
N SER A 121 22.87 -17.74 18.40
CA SER A 121 21.52 -18.25 18.67
C SER A 121 20.63 -17.04 18.97
N ILE A 122 20.70 -16.49 20.19
CA ILE A 122 20.04 -15.23 20.56
C ILE A 122 21.07 -14.09 20.56
N LEU A 123 20.70 -12.94 19.99
CA LEU A 123 21.43 -11.68 20.16
C LEU A 123 20.49 -10.66 20.80
N SER A 124 20.93 -10.05 21.90
CA SER A 124 20.26 -8.87 22.46
C SER A 124 21.19 -7.68 22.58
N LEU A 125 20.62 -6.51 22.31
CA LEU A 125 21.32 -5.24 22.34
C LEU A 125 20.69 -4.35 23.42
N THR A 126 21.53 -3.64 24.15
CA THR A 126 21.10 -2.78 25.25
C THR A 126 21.64 -1.37 25.08
N THR A 127 22.09 -0.68 26.13
CA THR A 127 22.56 0.70 26.06
C THR A 127 23.62 0.90 24.98
N GLY A 128 23.32 1.63 23.90
CA GLY A 128 24.29 1.95 22.84
C GLY A 128 23.67 2.15 21.46
N ASN A 129 24.52 2.41 20.47
CA ASN A 129 24.17 2.40 19.06
C ASN A 129 25.01 1.33 18.37
N TYR A 130 24.37 0.33 17.79
CA TYR A 130 25.01 -0.84 17.20
C TYR A 130 24.89 -0.80 15.68
N TYR A 131 25.96 -1.14 15.00
CA TYR A 131 26.04 -1.11 13.54
C TYR A 131 26.48 -2.49 13.05
N ALA A 132 25.72 -3.07 12.13
CA ALA A 132 26.25 -4.17 11.35
C ALA A 132 27.48 -3.67 10.57
N SER A 133 28.54 -4.46 10.61
CA SER A 133 29.84 -4.16 9.99
C SER A 133 30.26 -5.23 8.98
N GLY A 134 29.29 -6.06 8.57
CA GLY A 134 29.39 -7.20 7.69
C GLY A 134 28.14 -8.07 7.87
N ASP A 135 28.13 -9.26 7.27
CA ASP A 135 27.05 -10.21 7.48
C ASP A 135 26.87 -10.53 8.98
N LEU A 136 25.63 -10.41 9.44
CA LEU A 136 25.22 -10.68 10.83
C LEU A 136 24.07 -11.68 10.82
N ARG A 137 24.26 -12.83 11.49
CA ARG A 137 23.27 -13.91 11.54
C ARG A 137 22.89 -14.27 12.97
N MET A 138 21.59 -14.35 13.20
CA MET A 138 20.93 -14.89 14.39
C MET A 138 19.96 -15.96 13.93
N ASN A 139 20.01 -17.13 14.57
CA ASN A 139 19.13 -18.25 14.22
C ASN A 139 17.96 -18.44 15.21
N ASP A 140 17.94 -17.65 16.27
CA ASP A 140 16.85 -17.56 17.24
C ASP A 140 16.43 -16.08 17.37
N ASN A 141 15.95 -15.65 18.53
CA ASN A 141 15.53 -14.28 18.78
C ASN A 141 16.63 -13.23 18.53
N PHE A 142 16.29 -12.21 17.74
CA PHE A 142 17.01 -10.95 17.70
C PHE A 142 16.25 -9.87 18.46
N TRP A 143 16.76 -9.48 19.63
CA TRP A 143 16.23 -8.34 20.37
C TRP A 143 17.08 -7.11 20.03
N ALA A 144 16.72 -6.46 18.92
CA ALA A 144 17.47 -5.35 18.31
C ALA A 144 17.69 -4.18 19.28
N MET A 145 16.75 -3.99 20.21
CA MET A 145 16.89 -3.20 21.43
C MET A 145 15.93 -3.79 22.46
N PHE A 146 16.40 -4.05 23.67
CA PHE A 146 15.60 -4.70 24.72
C PHE A 146 15.60 -3.92 26.02
N SER A 147 14.41 -3.43 26.41
CA SER A 147 14.11 -2.68 27.63
C SER A 147 15.02 -1.47 27.89
N THR A 148 15.59 -0.90 26.83
CA THR A 148 16.57 0.19 26.89
C THR A 148 16.45 1.12 25.69
N ALA A 149 16.95 2.35 25.83
CA ALA A 149 17.14 3.26 24.71
C ALA A 149 18.42 2.89 23.94
N GLY A 150 18.51 3.33 22.69
CA GLY A 150 19.62 3.03 21.79
C GLY A 150 19.14 2.68 20.40
N SER A 151 20.03 2.13 19.59
CA SER A 151 19.71 1.79 18.21
C SER A 151 20.48 0.59 17.67
N PHE A 152 19.92 -0.07 16.66
CA PHE A 152 20.65 -0.98 15.78
C PHE A 152 20.48 -0.52 14.33
N HIS A 153 21.55 -0.55 13.55
CA HIS A 153 21.60 -0.15 12.13
C HIS A 153 22.10 -1.30 11.26
N THR A 154 21.40 -1.58 10.15
CA THR A 154 21.92 -2.50 9.12
C THR A 154 23.15 -1.93 8.42
N ASN A 155 23.28 -0.60 8.35
CA ASN A 155 24.48 0.12 7.93
C ASN A 155 25.06 -0.41 6.61
N GLY A 156 24.19 -0.66 5.62
CA GLY A 156 24.59 -1.17 4.31
C GLY A 156 24.83 -2.69 4.21
N ASN A 157 24.70 -3.45 5.31
CA ASN A 157 25.04 -4.88 5.38
C ASN A 157 23.82 -5.80 5.42
N ASN A 158 24.05 -7.10 5.22
CA ASN A 158 23.02 -8.11 5.38
C ASN A 158 22.89 -8.56 6.84
N VAL A 159 21.66 -8.57 7.33
CA VAL A 159 21.31 -9.03 8.67
C VAL A 159 20.23 -10.10 8.53
N TYR A 160 20.41 -11.23 9.21
CA TYR A 160 19.51 -12.38 9.18
C TYR A 160 19.04 -12.68 10.60
N ALA A 161 17.78 -12.38 10.91
CA ALA A 161 17.11 -12.71 12.17
C ALA A 161 16.12 -13.86 11.94
N ASN A 162 16.59 -15.11 11.98
CA ASN A 162 15.79 -16.25 11.54
C ASN A 162 14.79 -16.76 12.60
N GLY A 163 14.88 -16.31 13.85
CA GLY A 163 13.94 -16.66 14.94
C GLY A 163 13.08 -15.49 15.42
N GLY A 164 12.95 -14.44 14.62
CA GLY A 164 12.15 -13.25 14.88
C GLY A 164 12.98 -12.07 15.33
N ALA A 165 12.43 -10.87 15.12
CA ALA A 165 13.03 -9.62 15.59
C ALA A 165 12.03 -8.87 16.49
N LEU A 166 12.52 -8.40 17.63
CA LEU A 166 11.76 -7.56 18.56
C LEU A 166 12.54 -6.27 18.83
N THR A 167 11.83 -5.15 18.73
CA THR A 167 12.30 -3.84 19.20
C THR A 167 11.42 -3.39 20.35
N ALA A 168 11.91 -3.55 21.57
CA ALA A 168 11.23 -3.19 22.82
C ALA A 168 12.06 -2.13 23.55
N GLY A 169 11.88 -0.86 23.17
CA GLY A 169 12.86 0.20 23.45
C GLY A 169 13.66 0.58 22.20
N GLY A 170 14.25 1.77 22.18
CA GLY A 170 15.18 2.22 21.14
C GLY A 170 14.61 2.18 19.70
N THR A 171 15.50 2.05 18.72
CA THR A 171 15.14 2.06 17.29
C THR A 171 15.92 1.03 16.47
N LEU A 172 15.22 0.27 15.65
CA LEU A 172 15.78 -0.58 14.61
C LEU A 172 15.80 0.19 13.28
N PHE A 173 16.99 0.41 12.71
CA PHE A 173 17.20 1.09 11.45
C PHE A 173 17.55 0.09 10.34
N VAL A 174 16.83 0.20 9.23
CA VAL A 174 17.19 -0.35 7.93
C VAL A 174 17.64 0.82 7.06
N ASP A 175 18.95 1.04 7.04
CA ASP A 175 19.62 2.19 6.41
C ASP A 175 20.67 1.73 5.39
N GLY A 176 20.32 0.67 4.66
CA GLY A 176 21.11 0.06 3.59
C GLY A 176 21.19 -1.46 3.77
N GLY A 177 21.68 -2.16 2.73
CA GLY A 177 21.76 -3.63 2.76
C GLY A 177 20.39 -4.30 2.84
N THR A 178 20.33 -5.48 3.48
CA THR A 178 19.09 -6.27 3.63
C THR A 178 18.92 -6.77 5.05
N LEU A 179 17.78 -6.48 5.68
CA LEU A 179 17.34 -7.16 6.90
C LEU A 179 16.31 -8.24 6.55
N ASN A 180 16.64 -9.49 6.83
CA ASN A 180 15.74 -10.64 6.67
C ASN A 180 15.28 -11.13 8.04
N VAL A 181 13.97 -11.14 8.27
CA VAL A 181 13.35 -11.58 9.52
C VAL A 181 12.41 -12.75 9.25
N SER A 182 12.78 -13.94 9.71
CA SER A 182 11.84 -15.07 9.79
C SER A 182 11.27 -15.15 11.20
N GLY A 183 10.06 -15.70 11.38
CA GLY A 183 9.40 -15.75 12.68
C GLY A 183 8.72 -14.44 13.12
N GLY A 184 8.83 -13.40 12.30
CA GLY A 184 8.09 -12.14 12.42
C GLY A 184 8.84 -11.00 13.10
N LEU A 185 8.40 -9.78 12.78
CA LEU A 185 8.94 -8.53 13.29
C LEU A 185 7.91 -7.85 14.20
N MET A 186 8.30 -7.61 15.45
CA MET A 186 7.51 -6.87 16.44
C MET A 186 8.22 -5.58 16.83
N THR A 187 7.51 -4.45 16.79
CA THR A 187 8.06 -3.15 17.18
C THR A 187 7.15 -2.50 18.20
N GLY A 188 7.67 -2.19 19.39
CA GLY A 188 6.90 -1.60 20.47
C GLY A 188 6.06 -2.60 21.26
N SER A 189 6.65 -3.71 21.70
CA SER A 189 5.99 -4.65 22.63
C SER A 189 6.71 -4.67 23.99
N GLY A 190 5.95 -4.62 25.08
CA GLY A 190 6.45 -4.50 26.45
C GLY A 190 7.06 -3.13 26.80
N MET A 191 7.78 -2.51 25.86
CA MET A 191 8.28 -1.14 25.93
C MET A 191 8.20 -0.48 24.55
N ALA A 192 7.94 0.83 24.53
CA ALA A 192 7.82 1.58 23.29
C ALA A 192 9.10 1.46 22.44
N GLY A 193 8.95 1.15 21.16
CA GLY A 193 10.06 0.91 20.24
C GLY A 193 9.75 1.51 18.87
N ALA A 194 10.80 1.69 18.07
CA ALA A 194 10.69 2.29 16.74
C ALA A 194 11.36 1.44 15.66
N LEU A 195 10.78 1.46 14.46
CA LEU A 195 11.38 0.94 13.23
C LEU A 195 11.58 2.11 12.28
N ASN A 196 12.74 2.21 11.65
CA ASN A 196 13.02 3.22 10.62
C ASN A 196 13.63 2.57 9.39
N ILE A 197 13.00 2.75 8.23
CA ILE A 197 13.45 2.22 6.94
C ILE A 197 13.75 3.42 6.04
N SER A 198 15.02 3.77 5.93
CA SER A 198 15.46 4.91 5.12
C SER A 198 16.02 4.49 3.76
N SER A 199 16.55 3.27 3.65
CA SER A 199 17.02 2.65 2.40
C SER A 199 17.16 1.14 2.57
N GLY A 200 17.63 0.43 1.53
CA GLY A 200 17.81 -1.02 1.57
C GLY A 200 16.49 -1.81 1.51
N THR A 201 16.53 -3.07 1.91
CA THR A 201 15.38 -3.99 1.87
C THR A 201 15.12 -4.60 3.23
N LEU A 202 13.86 -4.55 3.68
CA LEU A 202 13.37 -5.29 4.85
C LEU A 202 12.44 -6.40 4.38
N ASN A 203 12.78 -7.65 4.67
CA ASN A 203 11.93 -8.81 4.44
C ASN A 203 11.46 -9.37 5.78
N THR A 204 10.15 -9.58 5.96
CA THR A 204 9.61 -10.23 7.16
C THR A 204 8.42 -11.14 6.85
N ASP A 205 8.24 -12.19 7.65
CA ASP A 205 7.07 -13.07 7.55
C ASP A 205 5.78 -12.34 7.96
N PHE A 206 5.81 -11.55 9.03
CA PHE A 206 4.73 -10.66 9.43
C PHE A 206 5.30 -9.44 10.15
N PHE A 207 4.49 -8.38 10.24
CA PHE A 207 4.86 -7.17 10.96
C PHE A 207 3.74 -6.76 11.92
N ASN A 208 4.08 -6.66 13.21
CA ASN A 208 3.19 -6.12 14.24
C ASN A 208 3.81 -4.85 14.83
N LEU A 209 3.10 -3.73 14.66
CA LEU A 209 3.43 -2.46 15.26
C LEU A 209 2.56 -2.25 16.51
N GLY A 210 3.22 -2.19 17.66
CA GLY A 210 2.60 -2.27 18.98
C GLY A 210 2.13 -3.67 19.34
N ASP A 211 1.75 -3.84 20.60
CA ASP A 211 1.10 -5.06 21.13
C ASP A 211 -0.35 -4.83 21.60
N GLY A 212 -0.92 -3.65 21.29
CA GLY A 212 -2.24 -3.23 21.74
C GLY A 212 -2.26 -2.51 23.09
N THR A 213 -1.19 -2.65 23.89
CA THR A 213 -1.00 -1.92 25.16
C THR A 213 0.13 -0.90 25.08
N VAL A 214 1.18 -1.24 24.35
CA VAL A 214 2.39 -0.44 24.16
C VAL A 214 2.42 0.11 22.74
N THR A 215 2.89 1.35 22.64
CA THR A 215 3.01 2.08 21.38
C THR A 215 4.28 1.68 20.64
N GLY A 216 4.12 1.25 19.38
CA GLY A 216 5.19 1.18 18.40
C GLY A 216 5.11 2.34 17.41
N THR A 217 6.26 2.78 16.90
CA THR A 217 6.32 3.72 15.78
C THR A 217 7.10 3.12 14.62
N ALA A 218 6.66 3.40 13.39
CA ALA A 218 7.40 3.03 12.19
C ALA A 218 7.54 4.26 11.29
N ALA A 219 8.73 4.45 10.74
CA ALA A 219 9.00 5.49 9.74
C ALA A 219 9.60 4.83 8.49
N GLN A 220 9.13 5.22 7.31
CA GLN A 220 9.74 4.78 6.06
C GLN A 220 9.92 5.97 5.10
N SER A 221 11.16 6.28 4.74
CA SER A 221 11.49 7.38 3.82
C SER A 221 12.07 6.90 2.49
N GLY A 222 12.39 5.61 2.39
CA GLY A 222 12.92 4.96 1.19
C GLY A 222 12.91 3.44 1.35
N GLY A 223 13.71 2.76 0.53
CA GLY A 223 13.85 1.30 0.55
C GLY A 223 12.57 0.54 0.21
N THR A 224 12.64 -0.77 0.35
CA THR A 224 11.51 -1.69 0.10
C THR A 224 11.20 -2.48 1.37
N PHE A 225 9.93 -2.48 1.78
CA PHE A 225 9.44 -3.31 2.88
C PHE A 225 8.56 -4.43 2.33
N ASN A 226 9.06 -5.66 2.38
CA ASN A 226 8.37 -6.87 1.97
C ASN A 226 7.83 -7.62 3.20
N ILE A 227 6.51 -7.75 3.28
CA ILE A 227 5.81 -8.51 4.32
C ILE A 227 5.10 -9.68 3.64
N THR A 228 5.57 -10.91 3.85
CA THR A 228 4.98 -12.10 3.21
C THR A 228 3.57 -12.40 3.75
N GLY A 229 3.34 -12.10 5.03
CA GLY A 229 2.10 -12.31 5.75
C GLY A 229 1.44 -10.99 6.16
N ASN A 230 0.92 -10.95 7.39
CA ASN A 230 0.08 -9.84 7.85
C ASN A 230 0.91 -8.62 8.29
N LEU A 231 0.38 -7.44 8.01
CA LEU A 231 0.79 -6.17 8.60
C LEU A 231 -0.30 -5.69 9.57
N THR A 232 0.08 -5.43 10.82
CA THR A 232 -0.84 -4.95 11.87
C THR A 232 -0.33 -3.64 12.47
N ILE A 233 -1.18 -2.61 12.49
CA ILE A 233 -0.98 -1.35 13.19
C ILE A 233 -1.98 -1.27 14.34
N ASN A 234 -1.49 -1.38 15.58
CA ASN A 234 -2.34 -1.32 16.77
C ASN A 234 -2.84 0.10 17.07
N SER A 235 -3.82 0.22 17.97
CA SER A 235 -4.63 1.44 18.15
C SER A 235 -3.86 2.70 18.56
N SER A 236 -2.75 2.56 19.29
CA SER A 236 -1.88 3.67 19.71
C SER A 236 -0.71 3.94 18.75
N CYS A 237 -0.57 3.15 17.69
CA CYS A 237 0.62 3.12 16.84
C CYS A 237 0.46 3.97 15.59
N VAL A 238 1.60 4.40 15.05
CA VAL A 238 1.67 5.15 13.80
C VAL A 238 2.81 4.64 12.91
N PHE A 239 2.49 4.40 11.64
CA PHE A 239 3.41 4.11 10.56
C PHE A 239 3.40 5.29 9.58
N THR A 240 4.48 6.07 9.58
CA THR A 240 4.62 7.27 8.76
C THR A 240 5.57 7.04 7.59
N CYS A 241 5.07 7.27 6.39
CA CYS A 241 5.89 7.37 5.19
C CYS A 241 6.28 8.82 4.92
N THR A 242 7.45 9.00 4.30
CA THR A 242 7.88 10.24 3.63
C THR A 242 8.46 9.86 2.27
N ASN A 243 8.52 10.80 1.32
CA ASN A 243 8.88 10.51 -0.08
C ASN A 243 7.93 9.45 -0.69
N SER A 244 8.46 8.51 -1.46
CA SER A 244 7.73 7.50 -2.24
C SER A 244 8.31 6.09 -2.06
N PRO A 245 8.21 5.50 -0.85
CA PRO A 245 8.73 4.16 -0.58
C PRO A 245 7.78 3.06 -1.05
N ASP A 246 8.34 1.84 -1.19
CA ASP A 246 7.60 0.65 -1.59
C ASP A 246 7.26 -0.25 -0.38
N ILE A 247 5.99 -0.67 -0.29
CA ILE A 247 5.49 -1.59 0.72
C ILE A 247 4.74 -2.72 0.01
N ASN A 248 5.26 -3.95 0.10
CA ASN A 248 4.64 -5.13 -0.48
C ASN A 248 4.04 -5.99 0.63
N VAL A 249 2.76 -6.29 0.52
CA VAL A 249 2.01 -7.06 1.52
C VAL A 249 1.45 -8.32 0.87
N GLY A 250 1.83 -9.48 1.38
CA GLY A 250 1.37 -10.80 0.97
C GLY A 250 0.23 -11.38 1.82
N GLY A 251 -0.05 -10.81 3.00
CA GLY A 251 -1.19 -11.14 3.86
C GLY A 251 -2.16 -9.98 4.08
N ASN A 252 -2.81 -9.91 5.23
CA ASN A 252 -3.80 -8.89 5.53
C ASN A 252 -3.17 -7.58 5.98
N TRP A 253 -3.81 -6.46 5.65
CA TRP A 253 -3.54 -5.15 6.19
C TRP A 253 -4.55 -4.86 7.30
N THR A 254 -4.10 -4.75 8.54
CA THR A 254 -4.95 -4.44 9.69
C THR A 254 -4.52 -3.12 10.32
N SER A 255 -5.41 -2.13 10.35
CA SER A 255 -5.20 -0.91 11.15
C SER A 255 -6.33 -0.75 12.16
N ASN A 256 -5.96 -0.56 13.42
CA ASN A 256 -6.90 -0.42 14.53
C ASN A 256 -7.06 1.04 14.99
N ASN A 257 -6.62 2.00 14.17
CA ASN A 257 -6.91 3.42 14.36
C ASN A 257 -6.87 4.19 13.02
N ASN A 258 -7.63 5.29 12.92
CA ASN A 258 -7.81 6.04 11.67
C ASN A 258 -6.55 6.81 11.22
N GLY A 259 -5.63 7.09 12.15
CA GLY A 259 -4.36 7.78 11.88
C GLY A 259 -3.16 6.83 11.78
N GLY A 260 -3.41 5.52 11.73
CA GLY A 260 -2.37 4.52 11.96
C GLY A 260 -1.36 4.47 10.84
N PHE A 261 -1.76 4.84 9.63
CA PHE A 261 -0.88 4.93 8.47
C PHE A 261 -0.96 6.32 7.84
N VAL A 262 0.21 6.95 7.68
CA VAL A 262 0.39 8.25 7.04
C VAL A 262 1.19 8.03 5.77
N PRO A 263 0.56 8.00 4.58
CA PRO A 263 1.15 7.34 3.41
C PRO A 263 2.15 8.17 2.59
N ALA A 264 2.19 9.50 2.72
CA ALA A 264 2.95 10.37 1.80
C ALA A 264 2.73 10.01 0.31
N ASN A 265 3.79 9.66 -0.44
CA ASN A 265 3.70 9.17 -1.83
C ASN A 265 4.00 7.65 -1.95
N SER A 266 3.79 6.87 -0.88
CA SER A 266 4.09 5.43 -0.86
C SER A 266 3.27 4.63 -1.87
N LEU A 267 3.89 3.55 -2.36
CA LEU A 267 3.24 2.50 -3.14
C LEU A 267 2.97 1.30 -2.23
N VAL A 268 1.70 1.04 -1.93
CA VAL A 268 1.29 -0.17 -1.20
C VAL A 268 0.75 -1.20 -2.19
N THR A 269 1.47 -2.32 -2.34
CA THR A 269 1.12 -3.40 -3.26
C THR A 269 0.61 -4.63 -2.51
N PHE A 270 -0.60 -5.05 -2.86
CA PHE A 270 -1.19 -6.32 -2.44
C PHE A 270 -1.00 -7.35 -3.55
N ASN A 271 -0.19 -8.38 -3.29
CA ASN A 271 0.35 -9.28 -4.32
C ASN A 271 0.15 -10.78 -4.03
N SER A 272 -0.70 -11.17 -3.07
CA SER A 272 -0.93 -12.59 -2.78
C SER A 272 -1.63 -13.31 -3.93
N THR A 273 -0.98 -14.31 -4.53
CA THR A 273 -1.53 -15.15 -5.60
C THR A 273 -2.18 -16.44 -5.09
N SER A 274 -2.07 -16.73 -3.78
CA SER A 274 -2.57 -17.97 -3.18
C SER A 274 -3.83 -17.78 -2.34
N VAL A 275 -4.00 -16.60 -1.73
CA VAL A 275 -5.13 -16.32 -0.81
C VAL A 275 -5.72 -14.93 -1.02
N ALA A 276 -6.99 -14.78 -0.66
CA ALA A 276 -7.58 -13.44 -0.58
C ALA A 276 -6.87 -12.63 0.51
N GLN A 277 -6.79 -11.31 0.33
CA GLN A 277 -6.28 -10.40 1.35
C GLN A 277 -7.38 -9.43 1.75
N TYR A 278 -7.20 -8.84 2.92
CA TYR A 278 -8.18 -7.94 3.51
C TYR A 278 -7.51 -6.65 3.97
N ILE A 279 -8.12 -5.50 3.66
CA ILE A 279 -7.91 -4.24 4.36
C ILE A 279 -8.98 -4.20 5.45
N GLN A 280 -8.55 -4.28 6.71
CA GLN A 280 -9.45 -4.53 7.83
C GLN A 280 -8.95 -3.88 9.14
N GLY A 281 -9.60 -4.21 10.24
CA GLY A 281 -9.35 -3.69 11.58
C GLY A 281 -10.50 -2.83 12.09
N THR A 282 -10.28 -2.14 13.20
CA THR A 282 -11.27 -1.25 13.82
C THR A 282 -11.26 0.17 13.26
N ALA A 283 -10.27 0.52 12.42
CA ALA A 283 -10.25 1.81 11.73
C ALA A 283 -11.43 1.92 10.75
N THR A 284 -12.23 2.97 10.90
CA THR A 284 -13.34 3.27 9.98
C THR A 284 -12.88 3.93 8.69
N THR A 285 -11.71 4.57 8.73
CA THR A 285 -11.05 5.18 7.59
C THR A 285 -9.63 4.65 7.45
N GLN A 286 -9.26 4.24 6.25
CA GLN A 286 -7.88 3.85 5.89
C GLN A 286 -7.35 4.82 4.82
N ASN A 287 -6.12 5.27 4.99
CA ASN A 287 -5.49 6.25 4.09
C ASN A 287 -4.34 5.59 3.33
N PHE A 288 -4.26 5.77 2.02
CA PHE A 288 -3.17 5.32 1.16
C PHE A 288 -2.74 6.46 0.24
N SER A 289 -1.61 6.29 -0.46
CA SER A 289 -1.25 7.19 -1.56
C SER A 289 -1.53 6.49 -2.89
N THR A 290 -0.83 5.39 -3.17
CA THR A 290 -1.20 4.48 -4.25
C THR A 290 -1.54 3.13 -3.69
N LEU A 291 -2.78 2.68 -3.93
CA LEU A 291 -3.22 1.32 -3.66
C LEU A 291 -3.07 0.49 -4.93
N ASN A 292 -2.19 -0.49 -4.89
CA ASN A 292 -1.83 -1.31 -6.05
C ASN A 292 -2.26 -2.76 -5.82
N ILE A 293 -3.19 -3.24 -6.65
CA ILE A 293 -3.72 -4.60 -6.60
C ILE A 293 -3.07 -5.36 -7.76
N ASN A 294 -2.17 -6.28 -7.43
CA ASN A 294 -1.41 -7.06 -8.41
C ASN A 294 -1.42 -8.53 -8.02
N LYS A 295 -2.61 -9.14 -8.05
CA LYS A 295 -2.86 -10.46 -7.47
C LYS A 295 -3.75 -11.33 -8.35
N THR A 296 -3.14 -11.92 -9.38
CA THR A 296 -3.81 -12.77 -10.37
C THR A 296 -4.66 -13.85 -9.71
N GLY A 297 -5.94 -13.94 -10.11
CA GLY A 297 -6.89 -14.94 -9.60
C GLY A 297 -7.46 -14.66 -8.21
N GLN A 298 -6.96 -13.66 -7.48
CA GLN A 298 -7.30 -13.43 -6.08
C GLN A 298 -7.98 -12.08 -5.85
N THR A 299 -8.60 -11.95 -4.67
CA THR A 299 -9.36 -10.75 -4.27
C THR A 299 -8.65 -9.98 -3.15
N LEU A 300 -8.67 -8.64 -3.24
CA LEU A 300 -8.47 -7.74 -2.12
C LEU A 300 -9.82 -7.24 -1.64
N ASN A 301 -10.20 -7.55 -0.40
CA ASN A 301 -11.48 -7.15 0.19
C ASN A 301 -11.27 -5.98 1.14
N ILE A 302 -12.11 -4.96 1.07
CA ILE A 302 -12.25 -3.99 2.16
C ILE A 302 -13.26 -4.56 3.16
N ALA A 303 -12.86 -4.70 4.42
CA ALA A 303 -13.60 -5.44 5.44
C ALA A 303 -13.41 -4.83 6.85
N GLY A 304 -13.86 -5.56 7.88
CA GLY A 304 -13.81 -5.10 9.26
C GLY A 304 -14.73 -3.89 9.48
N SER A 305 -14.25 -2.89 10.19
CA SER A 305 -14.97 -1.63 10.41
C SER A 305 -14.69 -0.57 9.33
N THR A 306 -13.83 -0.87 8.36
CA THR A 306 -13.43 0.09 7.33
C THR A 306 -14.60 0.39 6.38
N VAL A 307 -15.07 1.63 6.41
CA VAL A 307 -16.15 2.13 5.54
C VAL A 307 -15.67 3.20 4.58
N THR A 308 -14.50 3.81 4.82
CA THR A 308 -13.90 4.83 3.98
C THR A 308 -12.47 4.46 3.59
N ILE A 309 -12.15 4.55 2.30
CA ILE A 309 -10.79 4.56 1.78
C ILE A 309 -10.49 5.95 1.24
N ASN A 310 -9.44 6.59 1.73
CA ASN A 310 -8.86 7.77 1.10
C ASN A 310 -7.56 7.36 0.42
N THR A 311 -7.42 7.66 -0.87
CA THR A 311 -6.19 7.36 -1.61
C THR A 311 -5.97 8.38 -2.70
N ALA A 312 -4.74 8.56 -3.17
CA ALA A 312 -4.53 9.33 -4.39
C ALA A 312 -4.96 8.49 -5.59
N ARG A 313 -4.40 7.28 -5.72
CA ARG A 313 -4.57 6.41 -6.89
C ARG A 313 -5.01 5.00 -6.50
N ILE A 314 -5.82 4.39 -7.35
CA ILE A 314 -6.10 2.94 -7.33
C ILE A 314 -5.66 2.36 -8.66
N ASN A 315 -4.82 1.33 -8.59
CA ASN A 315 -4.39 0.52 -9.73
C ASN A 315 -4.83 -0.92 -9.51
N ILE A 316 -5.85 -1.37 -10.24
CA ILE A 316 -6.21 -2.79 -10.32
C ILE A 316 -5.46 -3.36 -11.53
N ASN A 317 -4.20 -3.75 -11.33
CA ASN A 317 -3.39 -4.30 -12.41
C ASN A 317 -3.81 -5.74 -12.75
N GLN A 318 -4.09 -6.54 -11.72
CA GLN A 318 -4.54 -7.93 -11.84
C GLN A 318 -5.36 -8.33 -10.61
N GLY A 319 -6.29 -9.27 -10.79
CA GLY A 319 -7.17 -9.76 -9.72
C GLY A 319 -8.39 -8.87 -9.51
N THR A 320 -8.99 -8.97 -8.32
CA THR A 320 -10.24 -8.28 -7.97
C THR A 320 -10.03 -7.32 -6.80
N LEU A 321 -10.46 -6.07 -6.94
CA LEU A 321 -10.75 -5.19 -5.80
C LEU A 321 -12.24 -5.31 -5.45
N ASN A 322 -12.54 -5.83 -4.27
CA ASN A 322 -13.90 -5.89 -3.73
C ASN A 322 -14.10 -4.76 -2.70
N ALA A 323 -15.02 -3.85 -3.00
CA ALA A 323 -15.37 -2.74 -2.15
C ALA A 323 -15.90 -3.18 -0.77
N GLY A 324 -16.46 -4.39 -0.67
CA GLY A 324 -16.87 -5.00 0.61
C GLY A 324 -17.68 -4.06 1.50
N THR A 325 -17.12 -3.71 2.68
CA THR A 325 -17.77 -2.82 3.65
C THR A 325 -17.66 -1.33 3.33
N ALA A 326 -16.88 -0.94 2.33
CA ALA A 326 -16.69 0.46 1.95
C ALA A 326 -18.00 1.08 1.44
N THR A 327 -18.33 2.24 1.99
CA THR A 327 -19.40 3.12 1.49
C THR A 327 -18.82 4.35 0.78
N ALA A 328 -17.54 4.66 1.00
CA ALA A 328 -16.83 5.77 0.35
C ALA A 328 -15.41 5.38 -0.06
N ILE A 329 -15.04 5.74 -1.29
CA ILE A 329 -13.67 5.68 -1.81
C ILE A 329 -13.36 7.05 -2.41
N ASN A 330 -12.42 7.78 -1.82
CA ASN A 330 -12.06 9.13 -2.25
C ASN A 330 -10.70 9.11 -2.94
N LEU A 331 -10.63 9.69 -4.14
CA LEU A 331 -9.48 9.69 -5.05
C LEU A 331 -9.02 11.11 -5.35
N THR A 332 -7.73 11.40 -5.23
CA THR A 332 -7.16 12.68 -5.69
C THR A 332 -6.36 12.55 -6.99
N ALA A 333 -6.17 11.33 -7.50
CA ALA A 333 -5.52 10.99 -8.76
C ALA A 333 -6.30 9.87 -9.49
N ASN A 334 -5.64 9.14 -10.39
CA ASN A 334 -6.32 8.32 -11.40
C ASN A 334 -6.90 6.99 -10.87
N TRP A 335 -7.84 6.46 -11.65
CA TRP A 335 -8.36 5.10 -11.52
C TRP A 335 -7.92 4.26 -12.73
N LEU A 336 -7.24 3.15 -12.47
CA LEU A 336 -6.86 2.15 -13.47
C LEU A 336 -7.49 0.81 -13.13
N ASN A 337 -8.19 0.21 -14.10
CA ASN A 337 -8.76 -1.13 -13.98
C ASN A 337 -8.40 -2.03 -15.17
N ASN A 338 -7.42 -2.90 -14.96
CA ASN A 338 -7.05 -3.99 -15.86
C ASN A 338 -7.52 -5.36 -15.34
N GLY A 339 -8.15 -5.39 -14.16
CA GLY A 339 -8.71 -6.59 -13.53
C GLY A 339 -10.21 -6.46 -13.35
N THR A 340 -10.69 -6.74 -12.13
CA THR A 340 -12.10 -6.63 -11.75
C THR A 340 -12.26 -5.67 -10.59
N TYR A 341 -13.28 -4.83 -10.65
CA TYR A 341 -13.78 -4.07 -9.50
C TYR A 341 -15.18 -4.58 -9.15
N THR A 342 -15.41 -4.95 -7.90
CA THR A 342 -16.73 -5.28 -7.35
C THR A 342 -17.15 -4.12 -6.45
N GLU A 343 -18.10 -3.33 -6.91
CA GLU A 343 -18.40 -1.99 -6.43
C GLU A 343 -19.14 -1.93 -5.09
N GLY A 344 -19.86 -2.98 -4.71
CA GLY A 344 -20.64 -3.03 -3.48
C GLY A 344 -21.56 -1.82 -3.32
N ALA A 345 -21.56 -1.19 -2.15
CA ALA A 345 -22.33 0.04 -1.88
C ALA A 345 -21.50 1.34 -2.02
N ALA A 346 -20.26 1.25 -2.51
CA ALA A 346 -19.31 2.34 -2.44
C ALA A 346 -19.66 3.50 -3.39
N ARG A 347 -19.56 4.73 -2.88
CA ARG A 347 -19.41 5.93 -3.69
C ARG A 347 -17.93 6.19 -3.95
N VAL A 348 -17.54 6.17 -5.22
CA VAL A 348 -16.22 6.61 -5.67
C VAL A 348 -16.29 8.11 -5.97
N SER A 349 -15.43 8.91 -5.32
CA SER A 349 -15.38 10.36 -5.49
C SER A 349 -14.03 10.78 -6.06
N PHE A 350 -14.05 11.46 -7.20
CA PHE A 350 -12.88 12.05 -7.84
C PHE A 350 -12.75 13.50 -7.39
N ASN A 351 -11.80 13.75 -6.47
CA ASN A 351 -11.58 15.01 -5.75
C ASN A 351 -10.20 15.63 -6.05
N GLY A 352 -9.60 15.30 -7.19
CA GLY A 352 -8.28 15.81 -7.58
C GLY A 352 -8.30 17.29 -7.98
N SER A 353 -7.11 17.87 -8.14
CA SER A 353 -6.91 19.25 -8.64
C SER A 353 -6.36 19.30 -10.08
N VAL A 354 -5.96 18.15 -10.62
CA VAL A 354 -5.53 17.94 -12.00
C VAL A 354 -6.50 16.97 -12.65
N GLN A 355 -6.65 17.01 -13.98
CA GLN A 355 -7.53 16.10 -14.71
C GLN A 355 -7.26 14.66 -14.29
N GLN A 356 -8.30 13.99 -13.80
CA GLN A 356 -8.22 12.58 -13.40
C GLN A 356 -8.67 11.69 -14.55
N THR A 357 -8.12 10.48 -14.65
CA THR A 357 -8.52 9.51 -15.66
C THR A 357 -9.21 8.30 -15.05
N ILE A 358 -10.21 7.78 -15.76
CA ILE A 358 -10.70 6.40 -15.64
C ILE A 358 -10.13 5.66 -16.85
N SER A 359 -9.38 4.59 -16.60
CA SER A 359 -8.58 3.92 -17.63
C SER A 359 -8.47 2.42 -17.35
N GLY A 360 -7.90 1.70 -18.33
CA GLY A 360 -7.55 0.29 -18.21
C GLY A 360 -8.26 -0.58 -19.25
N SER A 361 -7.84 -1.84 -19.33
CA SER A 361 -8.37 -2.80 -20.31
C SER A 361 -9.76 -3.35 -19.95
N SER A 362 -10.19 -3.15 -18.70
CA SER A 362 -11.50 -3.57 -18.22
C SER A 362 -12.42 -2.37 -18.03
N VAL A 363 -13.66 -2.48 -18.52
CA VAL A 363 -14.71 -1.51 -18.20
C VAL A 363 -14.94 -1.50 -16.69
N THR A 364 -14.94 -0.31 -16.09
CA THR A 364 -15.23 -0.16 -14.66
C THR A 364 -16.72 0.12 -14.47
N THR A 365 -17.38 -0.70 -13.65
CA THR A 365 -18.72 -0.43 -13.13
C THR A 365 -18.62 0.18 -11.74
N PHE A 366 -19.23 1.33 -11.53
CA PHE A 366 -19.34 1.99 -10.23
C PHE A 366 -20.76 1.83 -9.68
N ASN A 367 -20.90 1.65 -8.35
CA ASN A 367 -22.21 1.75 -7.72
C ASN A 367 -22.64 3.22 -7.73
N LYS A 368 -21.81 4.10 -7.18
CA LYS A 368 -22.01 5.55 -7.24
C LYS A 368 -20.71 6.25 -7.59
N LEU A 369 -20.81 7.33 -8.35
CA LEU A 369 -19.72 8.19 -8.77
C LEU A 369 -20.01 9.64 -8.39
N THR A 370 -19.03 10.33 -7.84
CA THR A 370 -19.07 11.78 -7.63
C THR A 370 -17.93 12.46 -8.38
N VAL A 371 -18.30 13.42 -9.21
CA VAL A 371 -17.38 14.26 -10.00
C VAL A 371 -17.17 15.55 -9.24
N ASN A 372 -16.00 15.71 -8.63
CA ASN A 372 -15.64 16.86 -7.83
C ASN A 372 -14.22 17.33 -8.16
N ASN A 373 -13.97 17.54 -9.45
CA ASN A 373 -12.68 17.95 -9.97
C ASN A 373 -12.88 19.00 -11.06
N SER A 374 -12.51 20.25 -10.81
CA SER A 374 -12.64 21.34 -11.79
C SER A 374 -11.80 21.16 -13.05
N ALA A 375 -10.82 20.25 -13.03
CA ALA A 375 -10.01 19.89 -14.19
C ALA A 375 -10.59 18.69 -14.96
N ASP A 376 -11.83 18.29 -14.65
CA ASP A 376 -12.61 17.23 -15.28
C ASP A 376 -12.08 15.80 -15.03
N ILE A 377 -12.90 14.83 -15.42
CA ILE A 377 -12.54 13.41 -15.50
C ILE A 377 -12.54 12.99 -16.97
N LEU A 378 -11.49 12.31 -17.41
CA LEU A 378 -11.39 11.74 -18.76
C LEU A 378 -11.57 10.22 -18.73
N LEU A 379 -12.46 9.70 -19.58
CA LEU A 379 -12.47 8.27 -19.95
C LEU A 379 -11.36 8.01 -20.97
N SER A 380 -10.28 7.36 -20.54
CA SER A 380 -9.07 7.16 -21.32
C SER A 380 -9.04 5.75 -21.91
N ALA A 381 -9.43 5.64 -23.17
CA ALA A 381 -9.46 4.41 -23.96
C ALA A 381 -10.31 3.26 -23.37
N THR A 382 -11.31 3.58 -22.55
CA THR A 382 -12.23 2.61 -21.97
C THR A 382 -13.59 3.24 -21.69
N ASP A 383 -14.65 2.45 -21.77
CA ASP A 383 -15.99 2.84 -21.33
C ASP A 383 -16.09 2.81 -19.80
N ALA A 384 -17.12 3.46 -19.25
CA ALA A 384 -17.45 3.38 -17.83
C ALA A 384 -18.95 3.15 -17.62
N VAL A 385 -19.31 2.44 -16.55
CA VAL A 385 -20.69 2.14 -16.19
C VAL A 385 -20.99 2.65 -14.79
N ILE A 386 -22.20 3.18 -14.58
CA ILE A 386 -22.75 3.48 -13.25
C ILE A 386 -24.06 2.70 -13.11
N ASP A 387 -24.14 1.81 -12.12
CA ASP A 387 -25.26 0.89 -11.94
C ASP A 387 -26.06 1.10 -10.64
N GLY A 388 -25.67 2.06 -9.79
CA GLY A 388 -26.49 2.43 -8.63
C GLY A 388 -27.76 3.19 -9.02
N GLY A 389 -28.71 3.26 -8.09
CA GLY A 389 -29.99 3.94 -8.28
C GLY A 389 -29.94 5.46 -8.06
N ALA A 390 -30.69 5.93 -7.05
CA ALA A 390 -30.85 7.36 -6.79
C ALA A 390 -29.52 8.07 -6.46
N ASN A 391 -29.28 9.19 -7.15
CA ASN A 391 -28.11 10.06 -7.02
C ASN A 391 -26.79 9.29 -7.15
N ALA A 392 -26.79 8.28 -8.03
CA ALA A 392 -25.62 7.45 -8.26
C ALA A 392 -24.59 8.16 -9.14
N LEU A 393 -24.98 9.07 -10.04
CA LEU A 393 -24.05 10.04 -10.64
C LEU A 393 -24.30 11.43 -10.05
N THR A 394 -23.33 11.96 -9.32
CA THR A 394 -23.41 13.32 -8.76
C THR A 394 -22.30 14.19 -9.33
N PHE A 395 -22.67 15.35 -9.85
CA PHE A 395 -21.72 16.41 -10.21
C PHE A 395 -21.68 17.47 -9.11
N THR A 396 -20.49 17.67 -8.54
CA THR A 396 -20.17 18.80 -7.66
C THR A 396 -19.35 19.83 -8.42
N ASN A 397 -18.35 19.39 -9.18
CA ASN A 397 -17.49 20.25 -9.99
C ASN A 397 -16.86 19.45 -11.15
N GLY A 398 -16.79 20.06 -12.32
CA GLY A 398 -16.21 19.47 -13.54
C GLY A 398 -17.11 18.54 -14.33
N LYS A 399 -16.60 18.14 -15.48
CA LYS A 399 -17.26 17.29 -16.48
C LYS A 399 -16.71 15.87 -16.45
N ILE A 400 -17.46 14.95 -17.06
CA ILE A 400 -16.92 13.68 -17.54
C ILE A 400 -16.75 13.81 -19.05
N ILE A 401 -15.51 13.71 -19.53
CA ILE A 401 -15.15 13.74 -20.94
C ILE A 401 -15.02 12.29 -21.42
N THR A 402 -15.83 11.88 -22.39
CA THR A 402 -15.83 10.47 -22.84
C THR A 402 -14.92 10.23 -24.04
N GLY A 403 -14.65 11.27 -24.84
CA GLY A 403 -13.95 11.12 -26.12
C GLY A 403 -14.72 10.16 -27.04
N ALA A 404 -14.04 9.15 -27.58
CA ALA A 404 -14.67 8.09 -28.38
C ALA A 404 -15.41 7.02 -27.53
N ASN A 405 -15.20 7.02 -26.20
CA ASN A 405 -15.81 6.08 -25.28
C ASN A 405 -17.21 6.57 -24.86
N LYS A 406 -17.93 5.74 -24.11
CA LYS A 406 -19.23 6.08 -23.52
C LYS A 406 -19.26 5.93 -22.01
N LEU A 407 -20.08 6.78 -21.39
CA LEU A 407 -20.54 6.59 -20.02
C LEU A 407 -21.95 5.99 -20.07
N THR A 408 -22.12 4.78 -19.53
CA THR A 408 -23.42 4.10 -19.47
C THR A 408 -24.02 4.17 -18.07
N LEU A 409 -25.28 4.58 -17.98
CA LEU A 409 -26.07 4.57 -16.76
C LEU A 409 -27.12 3.47 -16.83
N SER A 410 -27.31 2.72 -15.75
CA SER A 410 -28.37 1.72 -15.70
C SER A 410 -29.76 2.37 -15.63
N ALA A 411 -30.79 1.57 -15.87
CA ALA A 411 -32.16 2.09 -15.94
C ALA A 411 -32.65 2.69 -14.60
N SER A 412 -32.05 2.31 -13.47
CA SER A 412 -32.42 2.83 -12.15
C SER A 412 -31.63 4.07 -11.73
N THR A 413 -30.53 4.37 -12.41
CA THR A 413 -29.62 5.46 -12.08
C THR A 413 -30.30 6.82 -12.25
N THR A 414 -30.05 7.74 -11.32
CA THR A 414 -30.38 9.16 -11.47
C THR A 414 -29.15 10.03 -11.34
N ILE A 415 -29.19 11.20 -12.01
CA ILE A 415 -28.13 12.20 -12.00
C ILE A 415 -28.51 13.36 -11.08
N ALA A 416 -27.58 13.85 -10.27
CA ALA A 416 -27.74 15.01 -9.41
C ALA A 416 -26.64 16.06 -9.64
N GLY A 417 -26.96 17.34 -9.41
CA GLY A 417 -25.98 18.44 -9.39
C GLY A 417 -25.47 18.93 -10.76
N ALA A 418 -25.94 18.33 -11.85
CA ALA A 418 -25.59 18.73 -13.21
C ALA A 418 -26.05 20.16 -13.56
N GLY A 419 -25.34 20.80 -14.49
CA GLY A 419 -25.53 22.20 -14.89
C GLY A 419 -24.35 22.73 -15.69
N ALA A 420 -24.26 24.04 -15.91
CA ALA A 420 -23.10 24.64 -16.57
C ALA A 420 -21.77 24.24 -15.87
N GLY A 421 -20.79 23.79 -16.65
CA GLY A 421 -19.51 23.24 -16.15
C GLY A 421 -19.59 21.85 -15.49
N LYS A 422 -20.77 21.23 -15.43
CA LYS A 422 -21.08 20.01 -14.66
C LYS A 422 -21.98 19.06 -15.47
N TYR A 423 -21.40 18.36 -16.43
CA TYR A 423 -22.14 17.51 -17.37
C TYR A 423 -21.22 16.49 -18.05
N VAL A 424 -21.79 15.64 -18.89
CA VAL A 424 -21.03 14.72 -19.75
C VAL A 424 -20.69 15.41 -21.07
N PHE A 425 -19.40 15.63 -21.33
CA PHE A 425 -18.91 16.04 -22.64
C PHE A 425 -18.57 14.79 -23.46
N GLY A 426 -19.53 14.34 -24.27
CA GLY A 426 -19.42 13.14 -25.09
C GLY A 426 -20.67 12.26 -25.00
N ILE A 427 -20.49 10.95 -25.12
CA ILE A 427 -21.56 9.96 -25.25
C ILE A 427 -22.08 9.56 -23.86
N LEU A 428 -23.33 9.92 -23.56
CA LEU A 428 -24.07 9.42 -22.42
C LEU A 428 -25.10 8.39 -22.87
N GLU A 429 -24.90 7.13 -22.48
CA GLU A 429 -25.84 6.03 -22.70
C GLU A 429 -26.66 5.77 -21.44
N TRP A 430 -27.97 5.53 -21.59
CA TRP A 430 -28.86 5.32 -20.45
C TRP A 430 -29.87 4.23 -20.72
N GLY A 431 -29.98 3.29 -19.77
CA GLY A 431 -31.01 2.27 -19.76
C GLY A 431 -32.42 2.84 -19.62
N ILE A 432 -33.34 2.32 -20.44
CA ILE A 432 -34.75 2.69 -20.43
C ILE A 432 -35.57 1.51 -19.92
N SER A 433 -36.26 1.70 -18.80
CA SER A 433 -37.17 0.73 -18.19
C SER A 433 -38.49 0.62 -18.96
N ARG A 434 -39.27 -0.43 -18.70
CA ARG A 434 -40.63 -0.56 -19.26
C ARG A 434 -41.57 0.52 -18.72
N GLY A 435 -42.63 0.79 -19.46
CA GLY A 435 -43.67 1.77 -19.09
C GLY A 435 -43.35 3.19 -19.58
N ASN A 436 -43.89 4.19 -18.90
CA ASN A 436 -43.63 5.59 -19.23
C ASN A 436 -42.36 6.05 -18.52
N VAL A 437 -41.40 6.60 -19.28
CA VAL A 437 -40.08 6.93 -18.78
C VAL A 437 -39.68 8.32 -19.26
N SER A 438 -39.16 9.15 -18.36
CA SER A 438 -38.53 10.43 -18.71
C SER A 438 -37.05 10.39 -18.33
N ARG A 439 -36.19 10.90 -19.23
CA ARG A 439 -34.74 10.99 -19.03
C ARG A 439 -34.25 12.35 -19.53
N VAL A 440 -33.53 13.06 -18.65
CA VAL A 440 -32.81 14.28 -19.02
C VAL A 440 -31.33 13.95 -19.13
N PHE A 441 -30.86 13.72 -20.35
CA PHE A 441 -29.46 13.48 -20.68
C PHE A 441 -28.66 14.75 -20.40
N GLN A 442 -27.84 14.69 -19.36
CA GLN A 442 -27.02 15.80 -18.86
C GLN A 442 -25.75 15.91 -19.69
N ILE A 443 -25.88 16.36 -20.94
CA ILE A 443 -24.79 16.40 -21.93
C ILE A 443 -24.46 17.83 -22.37
N GLY A 444 -23.32 17.97 -23.03
CA GLY A 444 -22.85 19.21 -23.62
C GLY A 444 -21.65 19.00 -24.54
N ASP A 445 -21.07 20.10 -25.00
CA ASP A 445 -19.79 20.11 -25.72
C ASP A 445 -18.62 20.57 -24.82
N ALA A 446 -17.50 21.03 -25.38
CA ALA A 446 -16.37 21.48 -24.58
C ALA A 446 -16.72 22.69 -23.68
N ALA A 447 -17.61 23.57 -24.13
CA ALA A 447 -17.94 24.85 -23.50
C ALA A 447 -19.36 24.90 -22.94
N ASN A 448 -20.33 24.30 -23.63
CA ASN A 448 -21.75 24.55 -23.42
C ASN A 448 -22.49 23.33 -22.86
N TYR A 449 -23.30 23.58 -21.84
CA TYR A 449 -24.24 22.59 -21.29
C TYR A 449 -25.58 22.67 -22.03
N THR A 450 -25.93 21.62 -22.76
CA THR A 450 -27.07 21.59 -23.70
C THR A 450 -27.83 20.26 -23.55
N PRO A 451 -28.58 20.09 -22.45
CA PRO A 451 -29.21 18.80 -22.11
C PRO A 451 -30.33 18.43 -23.08
N VAL A 452 -30.62 17.13 -23.16
CA VAL A 452 -31.73 16.59 -23.95
C VAL A 452 -32.72 15.88 -23.04
N ASN A 453 -33.99 16.30 -23.08
CA ASN A 453 -35.06 15.60 -22.38
C ASN A 453 -35.81 14.68 -23.35
N LEU A 454 -35.83 13.38 -23.06
CA LEU A 454 -36.59 12.38 -23.80
C LEU A 454 -37.68 11.79 -22.91
N VAL A 455 -38.93 11.87 -23.39
CA VAL A 455 -40.11 11.35 -22.70
C VAL A 455 -40.70 10.23 -23.53
N PHE A 456 -40.50 8.99 -23.08
CA PHE A 456 -40.96 7.77 -23.74
C PHE A 456 -42.35 7.39 -23.25
N SER A 457 -43.25 7.11 -24.21
CA SER A 457 -44.60 6.62 -23.94
C SER A 457 -44.68 5.12 -24.24
N ASN A 458 -45.15 4.34 -23.26
CA ASN A 458 -45.37 2.90 -23.37
C ASN A 458 -44.16 2.13 -23.93
N VAL A 459 -43.05 2.12 -23.18
CA VAL A 459 -41.90 1.26 -23.49
C VAL A 459 -42.26 -0.20 -23.24
N THR A 460 -42.22 -1.02 -24.30
CA THR A 460 -42.60 -2.44 -24.27
C THR A 460 -41.39 -3.37 -24.19
N VAL A 461 -40.25 -2.98 -24.76
CA VAL A 461 -38.96 -3.69 -24.68
C VAL A 461 -37.90 -2.74 -24.15
N THR A 462 -37.17 -3.18 -23.12
CA THR A 462 -36.07 -2.42 -22.52
C THR A 462 -34.83 -2.44 -23.40
N GLY A 463 -34.04 -1.38 -23.34
CA GLY A 463 -32.77 -1.25 -24.03
C GLY A 463 -32.07 0.03 -23.59
N ASN A 464 -31.13 0.50 -24.40
CA ASN A 464 -30.37 1.71 -24.11
C ASN A 464 -30.61 2.79 -25.17
N ILE A 465 -30.57 4.04 -24.73
CA ILE A 465 -30.49 5.21 -25.61
C ILE A 465 -29.17 5.91 -25.33
N ALA A 466 -28.39 6.20 -26.38
CA ALA A 466 -27.18 7.01 -26.25
C ALA A 466 -27.36 8.37 -26.93
N VAL A 467 -26.86 9.41 -26.27
CA VAL A 467 -26.99 10.79 -26.72
C VAL A 467 -25.66 11.53 -26.59
N PHE A 468 -25.31 12.30 -27.61
CA PHE A 468 -24.25 13.31 -27.57
C PHE A 468 -24.62 14.49 -28.47
N THR A 469 -23.83 15.58 -28.37
CA THR A 469 -24.05 16.80 -29.15
C THR A 469 -22.75 17.36 -29.72
N THR A 470 -22.85 18.14 -30.78
CA THR A 470 -21.73 18.87 -31.40
C THR A 470 -22.21 20.28 -31.76
N GLY A 471 -21.47 21.31 -31.36
CA GLY A 471 -21.79 22.72 -31.62
C GLY A 471 -21.38 23.18 -33.02
N THR A 472 -22.03 22.63 -34.04
CA THR A 472 -21.92 23.06 -35.46
C THR A 472 -23.25 22.81 -36.16
N GLU A 473 -23.47 23.43 -37.33
CA GLU A 473 -24.55 23.05 -38.23
C GLU A 473 -24.38 21.61 -38.74
N HIS A 474 -25.51 20.99 -39.09
CA HIS A 474 -25.51 19.70 -39.77
C HIS A 474 -24.99 19.85 -41.20
N SER A 475 -24.03 19.01 -41.61
CA SER A 475 -23.39 19.10 -42.94
C SER A 475 -24.38 19.02 -44.12
N ASN A 476 -25.52 18.36 -43.93
CA ASN A 476 -26.59 18.23 -44.93
C ASN A 476 -27.76 19.22 -44.73
N ILE A 477 -27.59 20.31 -43.98
CA ILE A 477 -28.70 21.24 -43.69
C ILE A 477 -29.36 21.82 -44.95
N LEU A 478 -28.59 22.04 -46.02
CA LEU A 478 -29.09 22.57 -47.30
C LEU A 478 -30.10 21.65 -48.02
N SER A 479 -30.13 20.36 -47.69
CA SER A 479 -31.13 19.43 -48.21
C SER A 479 -32.34 19.25 -47.29
N SER A 480 -32.41 20.02 -46.21
CA SER A 480 -33.51 20.01 -45.24
C SER A 480 -34.52 21.13 -45.53
N GLN A 481 -35.56 21.20 -44.69
CA GLN A 481 -36.51 22.33 -44.69
C GLN A 481 -36.09 23.47 -43.75
N LEU A 482 -34.96 23.32 -43.05
CA LEU A 482 -34.42 24.33 -42.14
C LEU A 482 -33.69 25.41 -42.95
N SER A 483 -33.83 26.67 -42.54
CA SER A 483 -33.01 27.77 -43.09
C SER A 483 -31.64 27.77 -42.42
N GLU A 484 -30.61 27.52 -43.20
CA GLU A 484 -29.22 27.35 -42.74
C GLU A 484 -28.59 28.60 -42.12
N ASN A 485 -29.16 29.78 -42.35
CA ASN A 485 -28.69 31.05 -41.80
C ASN A 485 -29.60 31.60 -40.69
N ARG A 486 -30.61 30.83 -40.28
CA ARG A 486 -31.58 31.18 -39.23
C ARG A 486 -31.87 29.96 -38.36
N SER A 487 -30.82 29.25 -37.99
CA SER A 487 -30.87 27.94 -37.34
C SER A 487 -30.27 27.96 -35.93
N VAL A 488 -30.12 26.77 -35.36
CA VAL A 488 -29.29 26.51 -34.19
C VAL A 488 -28.08 25.73 -34.67
N ASN A 489 -26.88 26.23 -34.39
CA ASN A 489 -25.61 25.67 -34.84
C ASN A 489 -25.19 24.52 -33.92
N ARG A 490 -26.05 23.50 -33.85
CA ARG A 490 -25.88 22.33 -32.99
C ARG A 490 -26.59 21.10 -33.54
N ILE A 491 -25.90 19.97 -33.48
CA ILE A 491 -26.45 18.64 -33.79
C ILE A 491 -26.63 17.87 -32.48
N TYR A 492 -27.71 17.10 -32.41
CA TYR A 492 -27.92 16.09 -31.37
C TYR A 492 -28.03 14.72 -32.02
N SER A 493 -27.14 13.82 -31.61
CA SER A 493 -27.16 12.43 -32.07
C SER A 493 -27.87 11.59 -31.02
N VAL A 494 -28.89 10.84 -31.43
CA VAL A 494 -29.65 9.94 -30.58
C VAL A 494 -29.66 8.55 -31.21
N SER A 495 -29.10 7.56 -30.54
CA SER A 495 -29.12 6.16 -31.00
C SER A 495 -29.95 5.29 -30.06
N ASN A 496 -30.78 4.42 -30.64
CA ASN A 496 -31.59 3.46 -29.90
C ASN A 496 -31.05 2.04 -30.11
N THR A 497 -30.70 1.37 -29.02
CA THR A 497 -30.25 -0.02 -29.01
C THR A 497 -31.22 -0.85 -28.16
N GLY A 498 -32.28 -1.35 -28.81
CA GLY A 498 -33.20 -2.34 -28.24
C GLY A 498 -34.44 -1.78 -27.54
N VAL A 499 -34.61 -0.46 -27.43
CA VAL A 499 -35.83 0.13 -26.84
C VAL A 499 -36.97 0.08 -27.85
N SER A 500 -38.06 -0.61 -27.51
CA SER A 500 -39.31 -0.55 -28.27
C SER A 500 -40.34 0.28 -27.52
N MET A 501 -40.97 1.22 -28.20
CA MET A 501 -41.86 2.24 -27.61
C MET A 501 -43.01 2.56 -28.57
N ALA A 502 -44.15 3.04 -28.06
CA ALA A 502 -45.25 3.51 -28.91
C ALA A 502 -44.97 4.90 -29.50
N GLY A 503 -44.22 5.73 -28.78
CA GLY A 503 -43.80 7.05 -29.22
C GLY A 503 -42.91 7.74 -28.18
N TYR A 504 -42.33 8.87 -28.55
CA TYR A 504 -41.54 9.69 -27.64
C TYR A 504 -41.72 11.19 -27.95
N GLY A 505 -41.54 12.01 -26.92
CA GLY A 505 -41.30 13.45 -27.06
C GLY A 505 -39.82 13.76 -26.82
N ALA A 506 -39.28 14.72 -27.55
CA ALA A 506 -37.90 15.17 -27.39
C ALA A 506 -37.83 16.69 -27.23
N THR A 507 -37.05 17.16 -26.26
CA THR A 507 -36.73 18.58 -26.07
C THR A 507 -35.22 18.74 -26.08
N PHE A 508 -34.73 19.53 -27.03
CA PHE A 508 -33.32 19.82 -27.22
C PHE A 508 -33.02 21.24 -26.71
N ASN A 509 -32.14 21.39 -25.72
CA ASN A 509 -31.84 22.69 -25.11
C ASN A 509 -30.51 23.21 -25.64
N PHE A 510 -30.49 24.41 -26.22
CA PHE A 510 -29.30 25.05 -26.78
C PHE A 510 -28.97 26.35 -26.03
N VAL A 511 -27.75 26.86 -26.19
CA VAL A 511 -27.35 28.16 -25.63
C VAL A 511 -27.65 29.28 -26.62
N ALA A 512 -27.77 30.52 -26.14
CA ALA A 512 -28.03 31.68 -27.01
C ALA A 512 -26.96 31.86 -28.09
N GLY A 513 -25.71 31.50 -27.80
CA GLY A 513 -24.61 31.56 -28.76
C GLY A 513 -24.71 30.54 -29.91
N ASP A 514 -25.59 29.54 -29.81
CA ASP A 514 -25.85 28.61 -30.91
C ASP A 514 -26.84 29.20 -31.93
N VAL A 515 -27.54 30.30 -31.62
CA VAL A 515 -28.63 30.84 -32.46
C VAL A 515 -28.10 31.84 -33.47
N ASP A 516 -28.41 31.63 -34.75
CA ASP A 516 -28.02 32.55 -35.81
C ASP A 516 -28.65 33.95 -35.66
N ALA A 517 -27.92 34.97 -36.11
CA ALA A 517 -28.39 36.35 -36.08
C ALA A 517 -29.69 36.50 -36.89
N GLY A 518 -30.74 37.06 -36.26
CA GLY A 518 -32.04 37.28 -36.89
C GLY A 518 -32.96 36.05 -36.92
N ALA A 519 -32.55 34.92 -36.33
CA ALA A 519 -33.42 33.78 -36.10
C ALA A 519 -34.44 34.06 -34.96
N ILE A 520 -35.64 33.49 -35.06
CA ILE A 520 -36.70 33.64 -34.05
C ILE A 520 -36.98 32.26 -33.46
N THR A 521 -36.56 32.04 -32.21
CA THR A 521 -36.62 30.71 -31.57
C THR A 521 -38.04 30.12 -31.48
N GLY A 522 -39.06 30.97 -31.38
CA GLY A 522 -40.47 30.54 -31.40
C GLY A 522 -40.97 29.99 -32.74
N GLN A 523 -40.18 30.11 -33.81
CA GLN A 523 -40.49 29.58 -35.15
C GLN A 523 -39.69 28.31 -35.48
N PHE A 524 -38.85 27.83 -34.56
CA PHE A 524 -38.00 26.68 -34.82
C PHE A 524 -38.78 25.37 -34.92
N ILE A 525 -38.35 24.54 -35.86
CA ILE A 525 -38.75 23.15 -36.01
C ILE A 525 -37.50 22.28 -35.82
N VAL A 526 -37.69 20.99 -35.54
CA VAL A 526 -36.60 20.02 -35.44
C VAL A 526 -36.57 19.20 -36.72
N GLY A 527 -35.45 19.26 -37.47
CA GLY A 527 -35.20 18.34 -38.57
C GLY A 527 -34.49 17.08 -38.07
N ARG A 528 -35.04 15.90 -38.36
CA ARG A 528 -34.39 14.62 -38.04
C ARG A 528 -33.75 14.03 -39.29
N TYR A 529 -32.44 13.83 -39.27
CA TYR A 529 -31.72 13.13 -40.33
C TYR A 529 -31.49 11.66 -39.97
N ASN A 530 -31.99 10.73 -40.79
CA ASN A 530 -31.70 9.29 -40.68
C ASN A 530 -31.65 8.66 -42.09
N GLY A 531 -30.56 8.91 -42.81
CA GLY A 531 -30.47 8.62 -44.25
C GLY A 531 -31.31 9.54 -45.15
N GLY A 532 -32.11 10.42 -44.54
CA GLY A 532 -32.94 11.45 -45.16
C GLY A 532 -33.61 12.32 -44.07
N TRP A 533 -34.08 13.50 -44.44
CA TRP A 533 -34.73 14.44 -43.52
C TRP A 533 -36.21 14.13 -43.33
N THR A 534 -36.67 14.18 -42.07
CA THR A 534 -38.09 14.13 -41.67
C THR A 534 -38.41 15.17 -40.62
#